data_AF-A0A9D3Y8J1-F1
#
_entry.id   AF-A0A9D3Y8J1-F1
#
_cell.length_a   1.000
_cell.length_b   1.000
_cell.length_c   1.000
_cell.angle_alpha   90.00
_cell.angle_beta   90.00
_cell.angle_gamma   90.00
#
_symmetry.space_group_name_H-M   'P 1'
#
loop_
_entity.id
_entity.type
_entity.pdbx_description
1 polymer ?
#
loop_
_entity_poly.entity_id
_entity_poly.type
_entity_poly.pdbx_seq_one_letter_code
_entity_poly.pdbx_strand_id
1 'polypeptide(L)'
;MDTSNAQLTHIENVLCSHNIDTLNARLNHIENVVCSHNVGTSNPQLTHIENVVCSHNVDTSNAQLTHIENVVCSHNVDKSNAQLTHIENAVCSQNVDISNAQLTHIQNVVYSYNVLFVVKPLFYLYA
;
A
#
# COMPACT_ATOMS: atom_id res chain seq x y z
N MET A 1 -3.52 -0.14 15.91
CA MET A 1 -2.21 0.30 16.44
C MET A 1 -1.98 1.69 15.89
N ASP A 2 -1.59 2.65 16.74
CA ASP A 2 -1.26 4.01 16.32
C ASP A 2 0.27 4.20 16.42
N THR A 3 0.91 4.47 15.29
CA THR A 3 2.36 4.71 15.18
C THR A 3 2.67 6.14 14.76
N SER A 4 1.80 7.08 15.09
CA SER A 4 1.96 8.49 14.75
C SER A 4 3.32 9.05 15.18
N ASN A 5 4.03 9.67 14.23
CA ASN A 5 5.36 10.26 14.39
C ASN A 5 6.47 9.27 14.83
N ALA A 6 6.28 7.96 14.64
CA ALA A 6 7.30 6.98 14.94
C ALA A 6 8.49 7.05 13.96
N GLN A 7 9.70 6.78 14.47
CA GLN A 7 10.90 6.56 13.67
C GLN A 7 11.44 5.17 13.98
N LEU A 8 11.25 4.22 13.05
CA LEU A 8 11.66 2.83 13.23
C LEU A 8 12.49 2.37 12.03
N THR A 9 13.58 1.68 12.31
CA THR A 9 14.51 1.22 11.27
C THR A 9 14.10 -0.11 10.67
N HIS A 10 13.48 -0.99 11.45
CA HIS A 10 13.05 -2.31 11.00
C HIS A 10 11.93 -2.83 11.91
N ILE A 11 10.91 -3.42 11.31
CA ILE A 11 9.82 -4.09 12.00
C ILE A 11 9.57 -5.42 11.28
N GLU A 12 9.72 -6.53 11.98
CA GLU A 12 9.38 -7.84 11.39
C GLU A 12 7.87 -7.95 11.18
N ASN A 13 7.07 -7.72 12.22
CA ASN A 13 5.63 -8.00 12.16
C ASN A 13 4.79 -6.89 12.82
N VAL A 14 3.78 -6.42 12.10
CA VAL A 14 2.69 -5.60 12.63
C VAL A 14 1.39 -6.38 12.53
N LEU A 15 0.83 -6.75 13.68
CA LEU A 15 -0.43 -7.49 13.75
C LEU A 15 -1.49 -6.63 14.42
N CYS A 16 -2.66 -6.49 13.78
CA CYS A 16 -3.79 -5.78 14.37
C CYS A 16 -5.12 -6.45 14.07
N SER A 17 -5.95 -6.63 15.10
CA SER A 17 -7.29 -7.22 14.99
C SER A 17 -8.36 -6.21 14.54
N HIS A 18 -8.01 -4.94 14.36
CA HIS A 18 -8.96 -3.91 13.95
C HIS A 18 -8.35 -2.99 12.89
N ASN A 19 -7.91 -1.77 13.25
CA ASN A 19 -7.30 -0.83 12.32
C ASN A 19 -5.85 -0.53 12.68
N ILE A 20 -5.04 -0.35 11.65
CA ILE A 20 -3.71 0.26 11.74
C ILE A 20 -3.82 1.64 11.11
N ASP A 21 -3.55 2.66 11.91
CA ASP A 21 -3.52 4.04 11.45
C ASP A 21 -2.12 4.59 11.73
N THR A 22 -1.46 5.07 10.68
CA THR A 22 -0.11 5.61 10.77
C THR A 22 -0.06 7.00 10.18
N LEU A 23 0.41 7.97 10.97
CA LEU A 23 0.53 9.37 10.56
C LEU A 23 1.97 9.85 10.73
N ASN A 24 2.54 10.47 9.69
CA ASN A 24 3.89 11.09 9.73
C ASN A 24 5.00 10.15 10.25
N ALA A 25 4.86 8.84 10.07
CA ALA A 25 5.88 7.88 10.49
C ALA A 25 6.99 7.77 9.44
N ARG A 26 8.21 7.54 9.93
CA ARG A 26 9.36 7.18 9.09
C ARG A 26 9.79 5.77 9.42
N LEU A 27 9.51 4.84 8.51
CA LEU A 27 9.78 3.42 8.68
C LEU A 27 10.62 2.93 7.49
N ASN A 28 11.83 2.44 7.72
CA ASN A 28 12.68 2.03 6.59
C ASN A 28 12.22 0.69 6.01
N HIS A 29 11.91 -0.29 6.85
CA HIS A 29 11.57 -1.63 6.40
C HIS A 29 10.54 -2.29 7.32
N ILE A 30 9.52 -2.89 6.70
CA ILE A 30 8.56 -3.75 7.39
C ILE A 30 8.44 -5.05 6.59
N GLU A 31 8.60 -6.20 7.23
CA GLU A 31 8.39 -7.47 6.52
C GLU A 31 6.88 -7.71 6.35
N ASN A 32 6.12 -7.76 7.45
CA ASN A 32 4.70 -8.12 7.38
C ASN A 32 3.78 -7.15 8.13
N VAL A 33 2.71 -6.74 7.45
CA VAL A 33 1.56 -6.03 8.04
C VAL A 33 0.32 -6.89 7.84
N VAL A 34 -0.29 -7.34 8.94
CA VAL A 34 -1.56 -8.10 8.91
C VAL A 34 -2.61 -7.37 9.73
N CYS A 35 -3.71 -7.04 9.08
CA CYS A 35 -4.81 -6.30 9.68
C CYS A 35 -6.17 -6.93 9.38
N SER A 36 -6.99 -7.13 10.41
CA SER A 36 -8.32 -7.73 10.22
C SER A 36 -9.39 -6.75 9.71
N HIS A 37 -9.13 -5.45 9.66
CA HIS A 37 -10.08 -4.48 9.12
C HIS A 37 -9.43 -3.54 8.11
N ASN A 38 -8.83 -2.40 8.51
CA ASN A 38 -8.23 -1.44 7.58
C ASN A 38 -6.77 -1.13 7.93
N VAL A 39 -5.98 -0.82 6.91
CA VAL A 39 -4.64 -0.23 7.04
C VAL A 39 -4.68 1.15 6.40
N GLY A 40 -4.57 2.19 7.19
CA GLY A 40 -4.53 3.58 6.76
C GLY A 40 -3.16 4.20 7.03
N THR A 41 -2.54 4.77 6.00
CA THR A 41 -1.27 5.50 6.16
C THR A 41 -1.36 6.89 5.53
N SER A 42 -0.93 7.91 6.29
CA SER A 42 -0.98 9.31 5.87
C SER A 42 0.36 10.01 6.12
N ASN A 43 0.93 10.60 5.07
CA ASN A 43 2.27 11.19 5.07
C ASN A 43 3.40 10.27 5.58
N PRO A 44 3.40 8.94 5.32
CA PRO A 44 4.53 8.13 5.73
C PRO A 44 5.74 8.38 4.81
N GLN A 45 6.93 8.23 5.39
CA GLN A 45 8.16 7.97 4.65
C GLN A 45 8.53 6.50 4.84
N LEU A 46 8.21 5.69 3.85
CA LEU A 46 8.37 4.24 3.87
C LEU A 46 9.29 3.79 2.74
N THR A 47 10.40 3.14 3.05
CA THR A 47 11.30 2.66 1.98
C THR A 47 10.82 1.33 1.42
N HIS A 48 10.49 0.36 2.28
CA HIS A 48 10.15 -0.98 1.81
C HIS A 48 9.12 -1.66 2.71
N ILE A 49 8.14 -2.32 2.09
CA ILE A 49 7.25 -3.28 2.75
C ILE A 49 7.22 -4.56 1.90
N GLU A 50 7.47 -5.72 2.51
CA GLU A 50 7.34 -6.98 1.76
C GLU A 50 5.85 -7.30 1.59
N ASN A 51 5.09 -7.45 2.68
CA ASN A 51 3.71 -7.91 2.61
C ASN A 51 2.73 -7.04 3.40
N VAL A 52 1.63 -6.66 2.74
CA VAL A 52 0.44 -6.09 3.38
C VAL A 52 -0.75 -6.99 3.13
N VAL A 53 -1.33 -7.55 4.19
CA VAL A 53 -2.55 -8.35 4.15
C VAL A 53 -3.62 -7.68 4.99
N CYS A 54 -4.74 -7.33 4.36
CA CYS A 54 -5.82 -6.61 5.01
C CYS A 54 -7.19 -7.19 4.64
N SER A 55 -8.06 -7.44 5.62
CA SER A 55 -9.37 -8.01 5.30
C SER A 55 -10.33 -7.03 4.62
N HIS A 56 -10.15 -5.71 4.73
CA HIS A 56 -10.97 -4.74 3.99
C HIS A 56 -10.13 -3.85 3.09
N ASN A 57 -9.70 -2.69 3.57
CA ASN A 57 -9.09 -1.66 2.74
C ASN A 57 -7.65 -1.36 3.12
N VAL A 58 -6.85 -1.01 2.11
CA VAL A 58 -5.50 -0.47 2.28
C VAL A 58 -5.48 0.91 1.64
N ASP A 59 -5.43 1.93 2.48
CA ASP A 59 -5.51 3.32 2.07
C ASP A 59 -4.18 4.03 2.36
N THR A 60 -3.64 4.70 1.34
CA THR A 60 -2.38 5.42 1.43
C THR A 60 -2.54 6.81 0.84
N SER A 61 -2.24 7.83 1.63
CA SER A 61 -2.29 9.22 1.17
C SER A 61 -1.01 9.99 1.43
N ASN A 62 -0.61 10.83 0.46
CA ASN A 62 0.53 11.73 0.55
C ASN A 62 1.85 11.03 0.97
N ALA A 63 2.02 9.78 0.54
CA ALA A 63 3.12 8.92 0.96
C ALA A 63 4.34 9.04 0.04
N GLN A 64 5.52 8.87 0.62
CA GLN A 64 6.72 8.49 -0.13
C GLN A 64 7.00 7.02 0.16
N LEU A 65 6.66 6.16 -0.81
CA LEU A 65 6.79 4.71 -0.73
C LEU A 65 7.69 4.23 -1.86
N THR A 66 8.89 3.72 -1.54
CA THR A 66 9.78 3.26 -2.62
C THR A 66 9.33 1.91 -3.18
N HIS A 67 8.99 0.95 -2.33
CA HIS A 67 8.71 -0.41 -2.79
C HIS A 67 7.69 -1.12 -1.90
N ILE A 68 6.75 -1.82 -2.54
CA ILE A 68 5.90 -2.83 -1.89
C ILE A 68 5.94 -4.10 -2.74
N GLU A 69 6.30 -5.24 -2.16
CA GLU A 69 6.27 -6.50 -2.93
C GLU A 69 4.81 -6.92 -3.13
N ASN A 70 4.06 -7.15 -2.05
CA ASN A 70 2.72 -7.70 -2.12
C ASN A 70 1.70 -6.89 -1.33
N VAL A 71 0.57 -6.58 -1.96
CA VAL A 71 -0.64 -6.07 -1.29
C VAL A 71 -1.80 -7.01 -1.58
N VAL A 72 -2.41 -7.54 -0.53
CA VAL A 72 -3.60 -8.38 -0.60
C VAL A 72 -4.70 -7.76 0.24
N CYS A 73 -5.86 -7.52 -0.39
CA CYS A 73 -7.02 -6.98 0.31
C CYS A 73 -8.34 -7.62 -0.14
N SER A 74 -9.34 -7.71 0.75
CA SER A 74 -10.65 -8.21 0.31
C SER A 74 -11.54 -7.14 -0.31
N HIS A 75 -11.26 -5.85 -0.15
CA HIS A 75 -12.08 -4.81 -0.76
C HIS A 75 -11.24 -3.94 -1.67
N ASN A 76 -10.64 -2.85 -1.16
CA ASN A 76 -10.03 -1.83 -1.98
C ASN A 76 -8.59 -1.53 -1.59
N VAL A 77 -7.80 -1.18 -2.60
CA VAL A 77 -6.57 -0.40 -2.44
C VAL A 77 -6.81 0.97 -3.02
N ASP A 78 -6.62 2.01 -2.22
CA ASP A 78 -6.63 3.41 -2.65
C ASP A 78 -5.28 4.05 -2.34
N LYS A 79 -4.61 4.57 -3.39
CA LYS A 79 -3.36 5.31 -3.27
C LYS A 79 -3.49 6.66 -3.93
N SER A 80 -3.58 7.70 -3.11
CA SER A 80 -3.75 9.09 -3.56
C SER A 80 -2.55 9.97 -3.21
N ASN A 81 -2.12 10.81 -4.14
CA ASN A 81 -0.99 11.74 -3.96
C ASN A 81 0.30 11.06 -3.45
N ALA A 82 0.48 9.78 -3.76
CA ALA A 82 1.61 8.99 -3.31
C ALA A 82 2.70 8.91 -4.39
N GLN A 83 3.96 9.00 -4.00
CA GLN A 83 5.08 8.59 -4.84
C GLN A 83 5.38 7.13 -4.56
N LEU A 84 5.00 6.26 -5.49
CA LEU A 84 5.24 4.81 -5.44
C LEU A 84 6.19 4.40 -6.56
N THR A 85 7.40 3.97 -6.23
CA THR A 85 8.30 3.54 -7.31
C THR A 85 7.89 2.17 -7.84
N HIS A 86 7.53 1.23 -6.96
CA HIS A 86 7.34 -0.17 -7.34
C HIS A 86 6.24 -0.87 -6.53
N ILE A 87 5.40 -1.64 -7.21
CA ILE A 87 4.52 -2.66 -6.63
C ILE A 87 4.72 -3.95 -7.42
N GLU A 88 5.10 -5.07 -6.79
CA GLU A 88 5.19 -6.32 -7.55
C GLU A 88 3.78 -6.89 -7.79
N ASN A 89 3.00 -7.11 -6.72
CA ASN A 89 1.69 -7.72 -6.81
C ASN A 89 0.65 -6.92 -6.01
N ALA A 90 -0.47 -6.58 -6.66
CA ALA A 90 -1.65 -6.04 -6.01
C ALA A 90 -2.85 -6.95 -6.29
N VAL A 91 -3.40 -7.57 -5.25
CA VAL A 91 -4.55 -8.48 -5.33
C VAL A 91 -5.66 -7.94 -4.44
N CYS A 92 -6.75 -7.47 -5.05
CA CYS A 92 -7.88 -6.94 -4.29
C CYS A 92 -9.21 -7.38 -4.88
N SER A 93 -10.14 -7.87 -4.05
CA SER A 93 -11.37 -8.45 -4.62
C SER A 93 -12.27 -7.41 -5.29
N GLN A 94 -12.25 -6.13 -4.88
CA GLN A 94 -13.07 -5.09 -5.50
C GLN A 94 -12.28 -4.17 -6.41
N ASN A 95 -11.58 -3.18 -5.85
CA ASN A 95 -10.96 -2.13 -6.64
C ASN A 95 -9.49 -1.90 -6.30
N VAL A 96 -8.69 -1.55 -7.30
CA VAL A 96 -7.36 -0.95 -7.11
C VAL A 96 -7.37 0.41 -7.79
N ASP A 97 -7.36 1.47 -6.99
CA ASP A 97 -7.26 2.86 -7.42
C ASP A 97 -5.86 3.41 -7.09
N ILE A 98 -5.12 3.75 -8.14
CA ILE A 98 -3.80 4.39 -8.03
C ILE A 98 -3.86 5.70 -8.84
N SER A 99 -4.90 6.50 -8.57
CA SER A 99 -5.08 7.82 -9.16
C SER A 99 -4.23 8.88 -8.46
N ASN A 100 -3.66 9.81 -9.24
CA ASN A 100 -2.81 10.90 -8.73
C ASN A 100 -1.54 10.43 -7.98
N ALA A 101 -1.17 9.17 -8.12
CA ALA A 101 0.12 8.67 -7.70
C ALA A 101 1.12 8.67 -8.87
N GLN A 102 2.41 8.85 -8.55
CA GLN A 102 3.47 8.48 -9.48
C GLN A 102 3.76 7.00 -9.24
N LEU A 103 3.43 6.15 -10.20
CA LEU A 103 3.78 4.73 -10.20
C LEU A 103 4.78 4.48 -11.33
N THR A 104 5.94 3.89 -11.02
CA THR A 104 7.00 3.66 -12.03
C THR A 104 7.05 2.21 -12.51
N HIS A 105 6.65 1.27 -11.66
CA HIS A 105 6.52 -0.15 -11.99
C HIS A 105 5.35 -0.80 -11.25
N ILE A 106 4.55 -1.58 -12.00
CA ILE A 106 3.68 -2.60 -11.44
C ILE A 106 3.74 -3.88 -12.26
N GLN A 107 3.97 -5.02 -11.62
CA GLN A 107 4.13 -6.28 -12.33
C GLN A 107 2.79 -7.01 -12.52
N ASN A 108 2.02 -7.23 -11.45
CA ASN A 108 0.74 -7.95 -11.50
C ASN A 108 -0.36 -7.22 -10.72
N VAL A 109 -1.56 -7.17 -11.31
CA VAL A 109 -2.76 -6.59 -10.68
C VAL A 109 -3.93 -7.54 -10.89
N VAL A 110 -4.49 -8.05 -9.80
CA VAL A 110 -5.63 -8.97 -9.83
C VAL A 110 -6.80 -8.34 -9.07
N TYR A 111 -7.95 -8.27 -9.74
CA TYR A 111 -9.16 -7.65 -9.20
C TYR A 111 -10.43 -8.23 -9.81
N SER A 112 -11.57 -8.09 -9.14
CA SER A 112 -12.85 -8.61 -9.64
C SER A 112 -13.78 -7.54 -10.22
N TYR A 113 -13.64 -6.26 -9.83
CA TYR A 113 -14.56 -5.21 -10.28
C TYR A 113 -13.86 -4.16 -11.14
N ASN A 114 -13.10 -3.21 -10.56
CA ASN A 114 -12.48 -2.14 -11.34
C ASN A 114 -11.01 -1.92 -10.99
N VAL A 115 -10.28 -1.42 -11.98
CA VAL A 115 -8.97 -0.83 -11.79
C VAL A 115 -8.97 0.54 -12.43
N LEU A 116 -8.55 1.53 -11.65
CA LEU A 116 -8.37 2.89 -12.11
C LEU A 116 -6.90 3.30 -11.95
N PHE A 117 -6.20 3.34 -13.07
CA PHE A 117 -4.86 3.92 -13.16
C PHE A 117 -4.95 5.30 -13.81
N VAL A 118 -5.01 6.36 -13.01
CA VAL A 118 -4.71 7.72 -13.50
C VAL A 118 -3.26 8.02 -13.18
N VAL A 119 -2.37 7.26 -13.82
CA VAL A 119 -0.91 7.41 -13.72
C VAL A 119 -0.42 8.32 -14.85
N LYS A 120 0.49 9.25 -14.54
CA LYS A 120 1.29 9.88 -15.61
C LYS A 120 2.16 8.77 -16.23
N PRO A 121 2.16 8.61 -17.56
CA PRO A 121 2.18 7.29 -18.20
C PRO A 121 3.56 6.60 -18.17
N LEU A 122 3.54 5.27 -17.98
CA LEU A 122 4.43 4.27 -18.62
C LEU A 122 4.05 2.84 -18.12
N PHE A 123 2.96 2.22 -18.61
CA PHE A 123 2.74 0.77 -18.38
C PHE A 123 2.21 0.01 -19.60
N TYR A 124 2.70 -1.22 -19.74
CA TYR A 124 2.24 -2.27 -20.64
C TYR A 124 1.42 -3.28 -19.82
N LEU A 125 0.17 -3.54 -20.21
CA LEU A 125 -0.61 -4.66 -19.66
C LEU A 125 -0.23 -5.96 -20.41
N TYR A 126 0.11 -7.02 -19.69
CA TYR A 126 0.00 -8.39 -20.20
C TYR A 126 -1.19 -9.05 -19.49
N ALA A 127 -2.18 -9.49 -20.28
CA ALA A 127 -3.34 -10.25 -19.84
C ALA A 127 -3.07 -11.75 -20.03
#